data_AF-A0A9E6SA49-F1
#
_entry.id   AF-A0A9E6SA49-F1
#
_cell.length_a   1.000
_cell.length_b   1.000
_cell.length_c   1.000
_cell.angle_alpha   90.00
_cell.angle_beta   90.00
_cell.angle_gamma   90.00
#
_symmetry.space_group_name_H-M   'P 1'
#
loop_
_entity.id
_entity.type
_entity.pdbx_description
1 polymer ?
#
loop_
_entity_poly.entity_id
_entity_poly.type
_entity_poly.pdbx_seq_one_letter_code
_entity_poly.pdbx_strand_id
1 'polypeptide(L)'
;MTNATPPDLNPTFTFGSTSFVVGQTREFIINIRDINLVGTTGTVQFFVPQPNGVAFDDYTFDGNATNAVLLSGSPAVNNVDWTAAPSGTGLLFELRPGLSIGAAQNYLSRIVIRATARDAGGKGAITANIVSNSGGEVRIDNNVVVLLTSVQR
;
A
#
# COMPACT_ATOMS: atom_id res chain seq x y z
N MET A 1 -32.64 12.76 -9.52
CA MET A 1 -31.59 11.80 -9.14
C MET A 1 -30.52 12.61 -8.41
N THR A 2 -30.37 12.42 -7.10
CA THR A 2 -29.25 13.03 -6.36
C THR A 2 -27.98 12.35 -6.84
N ASN A 3 -27.05 13.08 -7.47
CA ASN A 3 -25.72 12.56 -7.78
C ASN A 3 -25.07 12.22 -6.44
N ALA A 4 -25.02 10.93 -6.09
CA ALA A 4 -24.24 10.48 -4.95
C ALA A 4 -22.77 10.78 -5.26
N THR A 5 -22.08 11.41 -4.33
CA THR A 5 -20.64 11.66 -4.45
C THR A 5 -19.92 10.31 -4.57
N PRO A 6 -19.12 10.07 -5.63
CA PRO A 6 -18.36 8.83 -5.73
C PRO A 6 -17.26 8.76 -4.66
N PRO A 7 -16.76 7.56 -4.36
CA PRO A 7 -15.53 7.36 -3.59
C PRO A 7 -14.38 8.24 -4.07
N ASP A 8 -13.50 8.58 -3.12
CA ASP A 8 -12.24 9.31 -3.26
C ASP A 8 -11.10 8.58 -2.54
N LEU A 9 -10.50 7.58 -3.17
CA LEU A 9 -9.48 6.76 -2.55
C LEU A 9 -8.13 7.46 -2.57
N ASN A 10 -7.55 7.62 -1.39
CA ASN A 10 -6.26 8.27 -1.20
C ASN A 10 -5.28 7.31 -0.50
N PRO A 11 -4.15 6.96 -1.14
CA PRO A 11 -3.11 6.18 -0.52
C PRO A 11 -2.09 7.08 0.20
N THR A 12 -1.58 6.63 1.34
CA THR A 12 -0.47 7.26 2.08
C THR A 12 0.45 6.17 2.66
N PHE A 13 1.60 6.56 3.23
CA PHE A 13 2.49 5.62 3.90
C PHE A 13 2.63 5.91 5.41
N THR A 14 2.79 4.84 6.19
CA THR A 14 3.36 4.90 7.54
C THR A 14 4.61 4.04 7.57
N PHE A 15 5.72 4.61 8.06
CA PHE A 15 7.03 3.99 8.07
C PHE A 15 7.88 4.56 9.21
N GLY A 16 8.91 3.82 9.62
CA GLY A 16 9.83 4.28 10.68
C GLY A 16 11.01 5.10 10.14
N SER A 17 11.66 4.62 9.08
CA SER A 17 12.78 5.31 8.42
C SER A 17 12.84 4.92 6.95
N THR A 18 13.35 5.83 6.12
CA THR A 18 13.64 5.63 4.70
C THR A 18 15.09 5.26 4.42
N SER A 19 15.95 5.28 5.45
CA SER A 19 17.35 4.88 5.37
C SER A 19 17.57 3.45 5.84
N PHE A 20 18.33 2.69 5.07
CA PHE A 20 18.65 1.29 5.34
C PHE A 20 20.15 1.09 5.51
N VAL A 21 20.53 0.09 6.29
CA VAL A 21 21.85 -0.56 6.14
C VAL A 21 21.69 -1.75 5.20
N VAL A 22 22.74 -2.15 4.47
CA VAL A 22 22.70 -3.36 3.63
C VAL A 22 22.28 -4.58 4.48
N GLY A 23 21.38 -5.39 3.93
CA GLY A 23 20.78 -6.55 4.60
C GLY A 23 19.66 -6.22 5.58
N GLN A 24 19.38 -4.94 5.85
CA GLN A 24 18.29 -4.54 6.75
C GLN A 24 16.93 -4.72 6.07
N THR A 25 16.03 -5.41 6.75
CA THR A 25 14.60 -5.43 6.40
C THR A 25 13.85 -4.34 7.15
N ARG A 26 12.95 -3.64 6.46
CA ARG A 26 11.99 -2.70 7.05
C ARG A 26 10.58 -2.98 6.56
N GLU A 27 9.61 -2.52 7.36
CA GLU A 27 8.19 -2.56 7.04
C GLU A 27 7.66 -1.18 6.62
N PHE A 28 6.72 -1.21 5.70
CA PHE A 28 5.99 -0.05 5.21
C PHE A 28 4.51 -0.39 5.23
N ILE A 29 3.71 0.45 5.87
CA ILE A 29 2.26 0.34 5.82
C ILE A 29 1.77 1.25 4.70
N ILE A 30 1.14 0.67 3.70
CA ILE A 30 0.32 1.37 2.72
C ILE A 30 -1.04 1.59 3.37
N ASN A 31 -1.40 2.84 3.62
CA ASN A 31 -2.73 3.17 4.10
C ASN A 31 -3.60 3.58 2.93
N ILE A 32 -4.81 3.03 2.81
CA ILE A 32 -5.81 3.44 1.81
C ILE A 32 -7.07 3.86 2.55
N ARG A 33 -7.54 5.07 2.25
CA ARG A 33 -8.78 5.61 2.82
C ARG A 33 -9.63 6.24 1.73
N ASP A 34 -10.92 6.29 1.98
CA ASP A 34 -11.81 7.18 1.26
C ASP A 34 -11.80 8.56 1.95
N ILE A 35 -11.60 9.64 1.18
CA ILE A 35 -11.61 11.02 1.71
C ILE A 35 -12.95 11.73 1.52
N ASN A 36 -13.86 11.16 0.74
CA ASN A 36 -15.25 11.63 0.62
C ASN A 36 -16.19 11.05 1.69
N LEU A 37 -15.69 10.12 2.50
CA LEU A 37 -16.41 9.39 3.53
C LEU A 37 -17.63 8.62 2.99
N VAL A 38 -17.47 8.06 1.80
CA VAL A 38 -18.47 7.21 1.14
C VAL A 38 -17.90 5.82 0.91
N GLY A 39 -18.77 4.81 0.97
CA GLY A 39 -18.38 3.42 0.76
C GLY A 39 -18.02 3.15 -0.69
N THR A 40 -16.93 2.44 -0.92
CA THR A 40 -16.61 1.87 -2.23
C THR A 40 -17.71 0.92 -2.68
N THR A 41 -18.11 1.01 -3.95
CA THR A 41 -19.25 0.26 -4.52
C THR A 41 -18.84 -0.95 -5.36
N GLY A 42 -17.53 -1.18 -5.50
CA GLY A 42 -16.97 -2.32 -6.23
C GLY A 42 -15.63 -2.77 -5.64
N THR A 43 -14.98 -3.69 -6.34
CA THR A 43 -13.66 -4.21 -5.94
C THR A 43 -12.61 -3.10 -5.95
N VAL A 44 -11.95 -2.89 -4.81
CA VAL A 44 -10.81 -1.98 -4.71
C VAL A 44 -9.54 -2.71 -5.10
N GLN A 45 -8.74 -2.10 -5.97
CA GLN A 45 -7.46 -2.66 -6.41
C GLN A 45 -6.38 -1.58 -6.35
N PHE A 46 -5.17 -1.98 -5.96
CA PHE A 46 -3.99 -1.12 -6.08
C PHE A 46 -2.76 -1.93 -6.46
N PHE A 47 -1.82 -1.28 -7.12
CA PHE A 47 -0.62 -1.87 -7.67
C PHE A 47 0.64 -1.30 -7.00
N VAL A 48 1.52 -2.18 -6.56
CA VAL A 48 2.84 -1.85 -6.03
C VAL A 48 3.89 -2.40 -6.99
N PRO A 49 4.55 -1.56 -7.81
CA PRO A 49 5.65 -1.99 -8.67
C PRO A 49 6.78 -2.57 -7.84
N GLN A 50 7.41 -3.66 -8.29
CA GLN A 50 8.62 -4.16 -7.66
C GLN A 50 9.79 -3.18 -7.87
N PRO A 51 10.79 -3.17 -6.98
CA PRO A 51 11.99 -2.35 -7.18
C PRO A 51 12.72 -2.71 -8.48
N ASN A 52 12.81 -3.99 -8.86
CA ASN A 52 13.40 -4.49 -10.12
C ASN A 52 14.66 -3.74 -10.61
N GLY A 53 15.82 -4.12 -10.09
CA GLY A 53 17.12 -3.57 -10.51
C GLY A 53 17.57 -2.31 -9.75
N VAL A 54 16.75 -1.73 -8.87
CA VAL A 54 17.23 -0.84 -7.79
C VAL A 54 17.76 -1.62 -6.59
N ALA A 55 18.36 -0.90 -5.65
CA ALA A 55 19.13 -1.35 -4.49
C ALA A 55 18.40 -2.20 -3.43
N PHE A 56 17.21 -2.72 -3.75
CA PHE A 56 16.33 -3.45 -2.85
C PHE A 56 15.93 -4.78 -3.48
N ASP A 57 15.69 -5.78 -2.64
CA ASP A 57 15.03 -7.01 -3.05
C ASP A 57 13.54 -6.77 -3.29
N ASP A 58 12.90 -7.70 -3.99
CA ASP A 58 11.46 -7.65 -4.24
C ASP A 58 10.67 -7.53 -2.93
N TYR A 59 9.65 -6.67 -2.95
CA TYR A 59 8.73 -6.48 -1.85
C TYR A 59 8.01 -7.78 -1.55
N THR A 60 7.94 -8.11 -0.26
CA THR A 60 7.23 -9.29 0.24
C THR A 60 5.97 -8.88 1.00
N PHE A 61 4.94 -9.73 0.89
CA PHE A 61 3.64 -9.56 1.52
C PHE A 61 3.27 -10.84 2.27
N ASP A 62 2.89 -10.71 3.53
CA ASP A 62 2.30 -11.78 4.33
C ASP A 62 0.80 -11.50 4.49
N GLY A 63 -0.03 -12.31 3.83
CA GLY A 63 -1.49 -12.18 3.86
C GLY A 63 -2.12 -12.46 5.23
N ASN A 64 -1.37 -13.01 6.19
CA ASN A 64 -1.88 -13.29 7.54
C ASN A 64 -1.39 -12.27 8.58
N ALA A 65 -0.61 -11.26 8.18
CA ALA A 65 -0.10 -10.27 9.11
C ALA A 65 -1.24 -9.45 9.74
N THR A 66 -1.27 -9.40 11.07
CA THR A 66 -2.19 -8.56 11.86
C THR A 66 -1.51 -7.31 12.41
N ASN A 67 -0.17 -7.28 12.43
CA ASN A 67 0.62 -6.14 12.91
C ASN A 67 1.87 -5.93 12.05
N ALA A 68 2.31 -4.68 11.92
CA ALA A 68 3.65 -4.35 11.40
C ALA A 68 4.65 -4.35 12.57
N VAL A 69 5.24 -5.52 12.83
CA VAL A 69 6.06 -5.81 14.01
C VAL A 69 7.44 -5.15 14.03
N LEU A 70 7.95 -4.69 12.88
CA LEU A 70 9.23 -3.98 12.77
C LEU A 70 9.07 -2.46 12.94
N LEU A 71 7.84 -1.96 13.02
CA LEU A 71 7.54 -0.56 13.30
C LEU A 71 7.33 -0.33 14.80
N SER A 72 7.75 0.85 15.27
CA SER A 72 7.54 1.25 16.66
C SER A 72 6.05 1.23 17.02
N GLY A 73 5.73 0.66 18.18
CA GLY A 73 4.35 0.49 18.64
C GLY A 73 3.58 -0.64 17.95
N SER A 74 4.20 -1.41 17.04
CA SER A 74 3.61 -2.57 16.36
C SER A 74 2.18 -2.31 15.83
N PRO A 75 1.97 -1.26 15.03
CA PRO A 75 0.65 -0.85 14.59
C PRO A 75 -0.14 -1.99 13.93
N ALA A 76 -1.43 -2.08 14.26
CA ALA A 76 -2.34 -3.05 13.66
C ALA A 76 -2.51 -2.80 12.16
N VAL A 77 -2.57 -3.89 11.40
CA VAL A 77 -2.75 -3.93 9.95
C VAL A 77 -3.77 -4.99 9.61
N ASN A 78 -4.31 -4.93 8.40
CA ASN A 78 -5.39 -5.80 7.95
C ASN A 78 -5.02 -6.48 6.63
N ASN A 79 -3.82 -7.05 6.55
CA ASN A 79 -3.37 -7.78 5.35
C ASN A 79 -4.33 -8.91 4.97
N VAL A 80 -5.02 -9.51 5.95
CA VAL A 80 -6.01 -10.57 5.74
C VAL A 80 -7.19 -10.13 4.86
N ASP A 81 -7.51 -8.83 4.85
CA ASP A 81 -8.58 -8.27 4.02
C ASP A 81 -8.19 -8.20 2.53
N TRP A 82 -6.93 -8.47 2.20
CA TRP A 82 -6.38 -8.34 0.87
C TRP A 82 -5.85 -9.68 0.34
N THR A 83 -5.91 -9.78 -0.98
CA THR A 83 -5.12 -10.75 -1.74
C THR A 83 -4.05 -10.00 -2.50
N ALA A 84 -2.87 -10.60 -2.68
CA ALA A 84 -1.79 -10.04 -3.47
C ALA A 84 -1.36 -11.06 -4.53
N ALA A 85 -1.43 -10.67 -5.80
CA ALA A 85 -1.03 -11.51 -6.93
C ALA A 85 0.21 -10.90 -7.62
N PRO A 86 1.27 -11.69 -7.86
CA PRO A 86 2.36 -11.26 -8.72
C PRO A 86 1.86 -10.96 -10.13
N SER A 87 2.28 -9.82 -10.69
CA SER A 87 1.93 -9.38 -12.05
C SER A 87 3.14 -9.35 -13.01
N GLY A 88 4.27 -9.93 -12.58
CA GLY A 88 5.56 -9.88 -13.30
C GLY A 88 6.35 -8.59 -13.06
N THR A 89 5.69 -7.45 -12.89
CA THR A 89 6.33 -6.14 -12.64
C THR A 89 6.10 -5.60 -11.22
N GLY A 90 5.34 -6.32 -10.40
CA GLY A 90 4.86 -5.83 -9.10
C GLY A 90 3.85 -6.78 -8.47
N LEU A 91 3.25 -6.31 -7.37
CA LEU A 91 2.14 -6.95 -6.67
C LEU A 91 0.85 -6.19 -6.97
N LEU A 92 -0.15 -6.88 -7.51
CA LEU A 92 -1.52 -6.38 -7.61
C LEU A 92 -2.28 -6.82 -6.37
N PHE A 93 -2.77 -5.86 -5.62
CA PHE A 93 -3.58 -6.07 -4.44
C PHE A 93 -5.06 -5.91 -4.77
N GLU A 94 -5.87 -6.84 -4.28
CA GLU A 94 -7.31 -6.82 -4.44
C GLU A 94 -8.00 -7.03 -3.09
N LEU A 95 -8.91 -6.11 -2.74
CA LEU A 95 -9.70 -6.18 -1.52
C LEU A 95 -10.67 -7.36 -1.64
N ARG A 96 -10.74 -8.19 -0.59
CA ARG A 96 -11.58 -9.39 -0.60
C ARG A 96 -13.08 -9.04 -0.74
N PRO A 97 -13.87 -9.93 -1.37
CA PRO A 97 -15.30 -9.72 -1.56
C PRO A 97 -16.05 -9.47 -0.25
N GLY A 98 -17.02 -8.55 -0.28
CA GLY A 98 -17.86 -8.19 0.87
C GLY A 98 -17.26 -7.12 1.78
N LEU A 99 -16.03 -6.68 1.53
CA LEU A 99 -15.40 -5.56 2.22
C LEU A 99 -15.53 -4.27 1.40
N SER A 100 -15.52 -3.13 2.09
CA SER A 100 -15.58 -1.81 1.47
C SER A 100 -14.72 -0.81 2.25
N ILE A 101 -14.11 0.14 1.55
CA ILE A 101 -13.42 1.28 2.16
C ILE A 101 -14.40 2.45 2.24
N GLY A 102 -14.38 3.21 3.34
CA GLY A 102 -15.02 4.53 3.38
C GLY A 102 -16.47 4.65 3.89
N ALA A 103 -17.23 3.55 4.04
CA ALA A 103 -18.55 3.60 4.68
C ALA A 103 -18.52 3.05 6.11
N ALA A 104 -19.25 3.73 7.00
CA ALA A 104 -19.58 3.41 8.39
C ALA A 104 -18.54 3.70 9.50
N GLN A 105 -17.22 3.76 9.27
CA GLN A 105 -16.26 3.88 10.40
C GLN A 105 -14.96 4.66 10.16
N ASN A 106 -14.82 5.46 9.09
CA ASN A 106 -13.50 5.94 8.65
C ASN A 106 -12.53 4.76 8.49
N TYR A 107 -12.99 3.66 7.89
CA TYR A 107 -12.20 2.46 7.71
C TYR A 107 -10.94 2.82 6.89
N LEU A 108 -9.82 2.86 7.61
CA LEU A 108 -8.48 3.05 7.07
C LEU A 108 -7.91 1.66 6.85
N SER A 109 -7.81 1.24 5.59
CA SER A 109 -7.11 0.00 5.28
C SER A 109 -5.61 0.23 5.46
N ARG A 110 -4.91 -0.69 6.11
CA ARG A 110 -3.50 -0.62 6.47
C ARG A 110 -2.82 -1.92 6.05
N ILE A 111 -2.06 -1.88 4.97
CA ILE A 111 -1.44 -3.06 4.37
C ILE A 111 0.08 -2.98 4.57
N VAL A 112 0.65 -3.91 5.34
CA VAL A 112 2.11 -3.97 5.52
C VAL A 112 2.78 -4.77 4.41
N ILE A 113 3.83 -4.20 3.83
CA ILE A 113 4.80 -4.88 2.98
C ILE A 113 6.20 -4.73 3.59
N ARG A 114 7.11 -5.61 3.18
CA ARG A 114 8.52 -5.58 3.62
C ARG A 114 9.45 -5.36 2.44
N ALA A 115 10.52 -4.62 2.70
CA ALA A 115 11.64 -4.45 1.77
C ALA A 115 12.96 -4.74 2.49
N THR A 116 13.88 -5.41 1.80
CA THR A 116 15.25 -5.66 2.29
C THR A 116 16.23 -4.93 1.38
N ALA A 117 17.17 -4.19 1.98
CA ALA A 117 18.20 -3.48 1.24
C ALA A 117 19.33 -4.43 0.80
N ARG A 118 19.78 -4.30 -0.45
CA ARG A 118 20.81 -5.14 -1.06
C ARG A 118 22.09 -4.37 -1.38
N ASP A 119 21.98 -3.19 -2.00
CA ASP A 119 23.14 -2.51 -2.60
C ASP A 119 23.48 -1.20 -1.85
N ALA A 120 24.68 -1.12 -1.28
CA ALA A 120 25.16 0.06 -0.51
C ALA A 120 25.15 1.35 -1.35
N GLY A 121 24.77 2.47 -0.73
CA GLY A 121 24.66 3.77 -1.42
C GLY A 121 23.52 3.87 -2.45
N GLY A 122 22.75 2.80 -2.62
CA GLY A 122 21.67 2.73 -3.60
C GLY A 122 20.43 3.52 -3.18
N LYS A 123 19.58 3.83 -4.16
CA LYS A 123 18.31 4.55 -3.98
C LYS A 123 17.16 3.71 -4.52
N GLY A 124 15.97 3.94 -3.99
CA GLY A 124 14.75 3.29 -4.42
C GLY A 124 13.52 4.16 -4.18
N ALA A 125 12.39 3.67 -4.69
CA ALA A 125 11.09 4.27 -4.43
C ALA A 125 10.06 3.15 -4.22
N ILE A 126 9.22 3.30 -3.20
CA ILE A 126 8.03 2.49 -3.00
C ILE A 126 6.86 3.30 -3.53
N THR A 127 6.08 2.72 -4.44
CA THR A 127 4.91 3.37 -5.03
C THR A 127 3.68 2.52 -4.77
N ALA A 128 2.57 3.15 -4.38
CA ALA A 128 1.25 2.51 -4.37
C ALA A 128 0.34 3.29 -5.33
N ASN A 129 -0.22 2.59 -6.32
CA ASN A 129 -1.08 3.14 -7.35
C ASN A 129 -2.46 2.49 -7.28
N ILE A 130 -3.49 3.23 -6.91
CA ILE A 130 -4.86 2.73 -6.98
C ILE A 130 -5.23 2.55 -8.45
N VAL A 131 -5.76 1.37 -8.78
CA VAL A 131 -6.16 1.04 -10.15
C VAL A 131 -7.36 1.91 -10.52
N SER A 132 -7.29 2.56 -11.68
CA SER A 132 -8.35 3.43 -12.18
C SER A 132 -9.69 2.70 -12.24
N ASN A 133 -10.78 3.37 -11.86
CA ASN A 133 -12.13 2.81 -11.81
C ASN A 133 -12.35 1.69 -10.78
N SER A 134 -11.36 1.36 -9.94
CA SER A 134 -11.55 0.41 -8.85
C SER A 134 -12.36 1.02 -7.70
N GLY A 135 -13.15 0.22 -7.00
CA GLY A 135 -13.94 0.70 -5.86
C GLY A 135 -15.08 1.65 -6.20
N GLY A 136 -15.33 1.97 -7.47
CA GLY A 136 -16.20 3.07 -7.89
C GLY A 136 -15.53 4.44 -7.85
N GLU A 137 -14.21 4.49 -7.61
CA GLU A 137 -13.39 5.69 -7.76
C GLU A 137 -13.33 6.12 -9.23
N VAL A 138 -13.56 7.39 -9.53
CA VAL A 138 -13.50 7.92 -10.91
C VAL A 138 -12.43 9.00 -11.09
N ARG A 139 -11.91 9.55 -9.99
CA ARG A 139 -10.79 10.47 -9.97
C ARG A 139 -9.48 9.70 -9.87
N ILE A 140 -8.42 10.32 -10.36
CA ILE A 140 -7.09 9.70 -10.47
C ILE A 140 -5.97 10.61 -9.98
N ASP A 141 -6.28 11.86 -9.64
CA ASP A 141 -5.33 12.92 -9.29
C ASP A 141 -4.63 12.68 -7.95
N ASN A 142 -5.21 11.86 -7.07
CA ASN A 142 -4.68 11.51 -5.76
C ASN A 142 -4.56 9.98 -5.54
N ASN A 143 -4.61 9.19 -6.60
CA ASN A 143 -4.55 7.72 -6.56
C ASN A 143 -3.13 7.16 -6.41
N VAL A 144 -2.11 8.03 -6.32
CA VAL A 144 -0.70 7.63 -6.32
C VAL A 144 0.01 8.26 -5.14
N VAL A 145 0.81 7.44 -4.44
CA VAL A 145 1.78 7.90 -3.45
C VAL A 145 3.14 7.27 -3.70
N VAL A 146 4.20 8.06 -3.50
CA VAL A 146 5.59 7.64 -3.67
C VAL A 146 6.38 7.92 -2.39
N LEU A 147 7.17 6.95 -1.95
CA LEU A 147 8.10 7.08 -0.84
C LEU A 147 9.52 6.77 -1.31
N LEU A 148 10.41 7.75 -1.22
CA LEU A 148 11.83 7.56 -1.57
C LEU A 148 12.59 6.88 -0.44
N THR A 149 13.45 5.94 -0.80
CA THR A 149 14.29 5.17 0.13
C THR A 149 15.75 5.19 -0.30
N SER A 150 16.66 4.96 0.64
CA SER A 150 18.11 4.92 0.38
C SER A 150 18.82 3.91 1.26
N VAL A 151 19.91 3.34 0.75
CA VAL A 151 20.81 2.46 1.48
C VAL A 151 22.07 3.25 1.85
N GLN A 152 22.47 3.20 3.11
CA GLN A 152 23.66 3.83 3.64
C GLN A 152 24.92 3.21 3.03
N ARG A 153 26.00 3.99 3.01
CA ARG A 153 27.33 3.59 2.55
C ARG A 153 28.23 3.30 3.74
#